data_AF-A0A8H2PIY8-F1
#
_entry.id   AF-A0A8H2PIY8-F1
#
_cell.length_a   1.000
_cell.length_b   1.000
_cell.length_c   1.000
_cell.angle_alpha   90.00
_cell.angle_beta   90.00
_cell.angle_gamma   90.00
#
_symmetry.space_group_name_H-M   'P 1'
#
loop_
_entity.id
_entity.type
_entity.pdbx_description
1 polymer ?
#
loop_
_entity_poly.entity_id
_entity_poly.type
_entity_poly.pdbx_seq_one_letter_code
_entity_poly.pdbx_strand_id
1 'polypeptide(L)' 'MLVIHRRIAPQALWAAELLLNFEARSKSRLRCFSADGEDVGLFLERGQPPLHDGEFLQ' A
#
# COMPACT_ATOMS: atom_id res chain seq x y z
N MET A 1 -2.82 -10.39 9.54
CA MET A 1 -2.51 -10.19 8.11
C MET A 1 -3.63 -9.34 7.54
N LEU A 2 -3.37 -8.06 7.36
CA LEU A 2 -4.27 -7.10 6.73
C LEU A 2 -4.16 -7.27 5.20
N VAL A 3 -5.26 -7.15 4.46
CA VAL A 3 -5.24 -7.18 2.99
C VAL A 3 -5.90 -5.93 2.45
N ILE A 4 -5.19 -5.26 1.55
CA ILE A 4 -5.54 -3.96 0.97
C ILE A 4 -5.82 -4.14 -0.51
N HIS A 5 -6.94 -3.62 -0.98
CA HIS A 5 -7.45 -3.91 -2.33
C HIS A 5 -7.50 -2.72 -3.27
N ARG A 6 -7.52 -1.49 -2.75
CA ARG A 6 -7.72 -0.28 -3.55
C ARG A 6 -6.95 0.91 -3.03
N ARG A 7 -6.67 1.84 -3.95
CA ARG A 7 -6.27 3.22 -3.65
C ARG A 7 -7.51 4.00 -3.26
N ILE A 8 -7.37 4.95 -2.34
CA ILE A 8 -8.46 5.82 -1.89
C ILE A 8 -8.02 7.28 -1.92
N ALA A 9 -8.99 8.20 -1.84
CA ALA A 9 -8.68 9.62 -1.70
C ALA A 9 -7.92 9.90 -0.38
N PRO A 10 -7.05 10.92 -0.34
CA PRO A 10 -6.34 11.29 0.88
C PRO A 10 -7.26 11.49 2.08
N GLN A 11 -6.80 11.08 3.26
CA GLN A 11 -7.54 11.21 4.50
C GLN A 11 -6.73 11.98 5.55
N ALA A 12 -7.41 12.60 6.52
CA ALA A 12 -6.75 13.30 7.61
C ALA A 12 -6.09 12.35 8.63
N LEU A 13 -6.51 11.09 8.66
CA LEU A 13 -6.02 10.06 9.58
C LEU A 13 -5.73 8.77 8.80
N TRP A 14 -4.69 8.05 9.21
CA TRP A 14 -4.36 6.71 8.73
C TRP A 14 -4.01 5.81 9.92
N ALA A 15 -4.22 4.51 9.77
CA ALA A 15 -4.00 3.54 10.84
C ALA A 15 -2.56 2.97 10.85
N ALA A 16 -1.93 2.85 9.68
CA ALA A 16 -0.59 2.29 9.52
C ALA A 16 0.09 2.91 8.30
N GLU A 17 1.43 2.87 8.28
CA GLU A 17 2.26 3.38 7.20
C GLU A 17 3.06 2.25 6.54
N LEU A 18 3.20 2.29 5.21
CA LEU A 18 3.98 1.32 4.43
C LEU A 18 5.21 1.99 3.81
N LEU A 19 6.41 1.59 4.25
CA LEU A 19 7.65 2.07 3.67
C LEU A 19 8.07 1.16 2.50
N LEU A 20 7.80 1.62 1.28
CA LEU A 20 8.02 0.85 0.06
C LEU A 20 9.05 1.51 -0.86
N ASN A 21 9.99 0.71 -1.39
CA ASN A 21 10.88 1.16 -2.46
C ASN A 21 10.14 1.24 -3.81
N PHE A 22 10.78 1.81 -4.82
CA PHE A 22 10.16 2.00 -6.14
C PHE A 22 9.67 0.68 -6.79
N GLU A 23 10.43 -0.40 -6.65
CA GLU A 23 10.06 -1.71 -7.19
C GLU A 23 8.80 -2.25 -6.51
N ALA A 24 8.72 -2.15 -5.18
CA ALA A 24 7.56 -2.56 -4.39
C ALA A 24 6.32 -1.73 -4.73
N ARG A 25 6.46 -0.40 -4.89
CA ARG A 25 5.38 0.50 -5.30
C ARG A 25 4.83 0.21 -6.71
N SER A 26 5.61 -0.49 -7.53
CA SER A 26 5.22 -0.88 -8.90
C SER A 26 4.49 -2.23 -8.97
N LYS A 27 4.35 -2.94 -7.84
CA LYS A 27 3.69 -4.26 -7.78
C LYS A 27 2.22 -4.10 -7.41
N SER A 28 1.33 -4.68 -8.22
CA SER A 28 -0.09 -4.74 -7.88
C SER A 28 -0.40 -5.82 -6.85
N ARG A 29 0.48 -6.82 -6.68
CA ARG A 29 0.37 -7.87 -5.67
C ARG A 29 1.69 -8.00 -4.93
N LEU A 30 1.67 -7.76 -3.62
CA LEU A 30 2.87 -7.76 -2.79
C LEU A 30 2.50 -8.15 -1.36
N ARG A 31 3.29 -9.02 -0.75
CA ARG A 31 3.29 -9.17 0.71
C ARG A 31 4.42 -8.34 1.28
N CYS A 32 4.12 -7.51 2.26
CA CYS A 32 5.04 -6.58 2.90
C CYS A 32 4.65 -6.39 4.37
N PHE A 33 5.36 -5.50 5.06
CA PHE A 33 5.07 -5.16 6.44
C PHE A 33 4.84 -3.65 6.57
N SER A 34 3.99 -3.26 7.51
CA SER A 34 3.88 -1.86 7.93
C SER A 34 5.13 -1.42 8.69
N ALA A 35 5.28 -0.11 8.87
CA ALA A 35 6.35 0.47 9.69
C ALA A 35 6.36 -0.08 11.13
N ASP A 36 5.20 -0.48 11.66
CA ASP A 36 5.04 -1.08 12.99
C ASP A 36 5.22 -2.61 12.99
N GLY A 37 5.54 -3.22 11.84
CA GLY A 37 5.80 -4.66 11.71
C GLY A 37 4.55 -5.52 11.49
N GLU A 38 3.39 -4.93 11.18
CA GLU A 38 2.19 -5.68 10.84
C GLU A 38 2.31 -6.30 9.43
N ASP A 39 1.91 -7.55 9.26
CA ASP A 39 1.88 -8.24 7.96
C ASP A 39 0.74 -7.71 7.07
N VAL A 40 1.08 -7.16 5.91
CA VAL A 40 0.16 -6.51 4.96
C VAL A 40 0.29 -7.12 3.56
N GLY A 41 -0.83 -7.57 3.01
CA GLY A 41 -0.96 -7.99 1.62
C GLY A 41 -1.58 -6.90 0.74
N LEU A 42 -0.84 -6.39 -0.23
CA LEU A 42 -1.38 -5.56 -1.30
C LEU A 42 -1.98 -6.44 -2.40
N PHE A 43 -3.21 -6.15 -2.78
CA PHE A 43 -3.93 -6.75 -3.90
C PHE A 43 -4.66 -5.67 -4.69
N LEU A 44 -3.87 -4.79 -5.31
CA LEU A 44 -4.34 -3.65 -6.07
C LEU A 44 -4.70 -4.04 -7.51
N GLU A 45 -5.43 -3.15 -8.17
CA GLU A 45 -5.72 -3.25 -9.60
C GLU A 45 -4.43 -3.24 -10.43
N ARG A 46 -4.40 -4.05 -11.50
CA ARG A 46 -3.25 -4.16 -12.41
C ARG A 46 -3.24 -3.01 -13.43
N GLY A 47 -2.06 -2.68 -13.93
CA GLY A 47 -1.90 -1.67 -14.99
C GLY A 47 -1.95 -0.22 -14.50
N GLN A 48 -2.09 -0.01 -13.20
CA GLN A 48 -1.99 1.32 -12.59
C GLN A 48 -0.52 1.78 -12.50
N PRO A 49 -0.27 3.11 -12.50
CA PRO A 49 1.07 3.63 -12.24
C PRO A 49 1.52 3.27 -10.82
N PRO A 50 2.84 3.25 -10.55
CA PRO A 50 3.38 2.99 -9.22
C PRO A 50 2.71 3.87 -8.14
N LEU A 51 2.66 3.36 -6.92
CA LEU A 51 2.25 4.17 -5.76
C LEU A 51 3.17 5.38 -5.63
N HIS A 52 2.58 6.56 -5.40
CA HIS A 52 3.30 7.76 -5.02
C HIS A 52 3.42 7.86 -3.51
N ASP A 53 4.35 8.71 -3.07
CA ASP A 53 4.48 9.04 -1.66
C ASP A 53 3.22 9.74 -1.14
N GLY A 54 2.80 9.41 0.07
CA GLY A 54 1.57 9.96 0.69
C GLY A 54 0.25 9.44 0.11
N GLU A 55 0.26 8.40 -0.73
CA GLU A 55 -0.98 7.76 -1.16
C GLU A 55 -1.64 6.91 -0.06
N PHE A 56 -2.97 6.90 -0.06
CA PHE A 56 -3.78 6.17 0.92
C PHE A 56 -4.39 4.92 0.29
N LEU A 57 -4.48 3.84 1.05
CA LEU A 57 -4.95 2.53 0.59
C LEU A 57 -5.97 1.90 1.55
N GLN A 58 -6.85 1.04 1.04
CA GLN A 58 -7.82 0.24 1.81
C GLN A 58 -8.10 -1.12 1.18
#